data_AF-A0A484Y546-F1
#
_entry.id   AF-A0A484Y546-F1
#
_cell.length_a   1.000
_cell.length_b   1.000
_cell.length_c   1.000
_cell.angle_alpha   90.00
_cell.angle_beta   90.00
_cell.angle_gamma   90.00
#
_symmetry.space_group_name_H-M   'P 1'
#
loop_
_entity.id
_entity.type
_entity.pdbx_description
1 polymer ?
#
loop_
_entity_poly.entity_id
_entity_poly.type
_entity_poly.pdbx_seq_one_letter_code
_entity_poly.pdbx_strand_id
1 'polypeptide(L)'
;MPIGLYRDLAVGVAEGGAETWCDRELYCLKASVGAPPDILGPLGQNWGLPPMDPHIITARAYEPFIELLRANMQNCGALRIDHVMSMLRLWWIPYGETADQGAYVHYPVDDLLSILALESKRHRCMVIGEDLGTVPVEIVGKLRSSGVYSYKVLYFENDHEKTFRSPKAYPEQSMAVAATHDLPTLRGYWESGRSNAGQNPGAVSG
;
A
#
# COMPACT_ATOMS: atom_id res chain seq x y z
N MET A 1 -18.16 14.33 13.84
CA MET A 1 -16.80 13.94 13.41
C MET A 1 -16.67 14.31 11.93
N PRO A 2 -15.71 15.14 11.50
CA PRO A 2 -15.60 15.59 10.10
C PRO A 2 -15.43 14.46 9.08
N ILE A 3 -14.78 13.37 9.50
CA ILE A 3 -14.58 12.15 8.70
C ILE A 3 -15.52 11.03 9.18
N GLY A 4 -15.55 10.76 10.49
CA GLY A 4 -16.31 9.61 11.02
C GLY A 4 -15.44 8.37 10.99
N LEU A 5 -15.85 7.34 10.24
CA LEU A 5 -15.08 6.10 10.10
C LEU A 5 -13.98 6.24 9.05
N TYR A 6 -12.82 5.66 9.37
CA TYR A 6 -11.67 5.48 8.50
C TYR A 6 -11.48 3.98 8.29
N ARG A 7 -11.79 3.49 7.08
CA ARG A 7 -11.64 2.08 6.71
C ARG A 7 -10.28 1.83 6.09
N ASP A 8 -9.91 0.55 6.02
CA ASP A 8 -8.66 0.08 5.46
C ASP A 8 -8.92 -0.98 4.38
N LEU A 9 -8.38 -0.78 3.18
CA LEU A 9 -8.49 -1.69 2.05
C LEU A 9 -7.15 -2.39 1.86
N ALA A 10 -7.12 -3.69 2.15
CA ALA A 10 -5.98 -4.55 1.92
C ALA A 10 -5.62 -4.66 0.43
N VAL A 11 -4.35 -4.98 0.13
CA VAL A 11 -3.81 -5.06 -1.23
C VAL A 11 -4.38 -6.20 -2.09
N GLY A 12 -4.93 -7.25 -1.48
CA GLY A 12 -5.44 -8.41 -2.21
C GLY A 12 -6.24 -9.40 -1.37
N VAL A 13 -6.53 -10.56 -1.97
CA VAL A 13 -7.33 -11.64 -1.37
C VAL A 13 -6.55 -12.93 -1.29
N ALA A 14 -6.99 -13.88 -0.47
CA ALA A 14 -6.37 -15.20 -0.39
C ALA A 14 -6.70 -16.06 -1.63
N GLU A 15 -5.75 -16.89 -2.08
CA GLU A 15 -5.90 -17.72 -3.28
C GLU A 15 -7.08 -18.72 -3.25
N GLY A 16 -7.42 -19.21 -2.07
CA GLY A 16 -8.53 -20.15 -1.84
C GLY A 16 -9.78 -19.48 -1.28
N GLY A 17 -9.88 -18.14 -1.39
CA GLY A 17 -10.98 -17.35 -0.87
C GLY A 17 -12.24 -17.39 -1.75
N ALA A 18 -13.31 -16.79 -1.26
CA ALA A 18 -14.58 -16.69 -1.99
C ALA A 18 -14.44 -15.88 -3.30
N GLU A 19 -13.62 -14.83 -3.28
CA GLU A 19 -13.45 -13.94 -4.44
C GLU A 19 -12.77 -14.65 -5.63
N THR A 20 -11.68 -15.38 -5.36
CA THR A 20 -10.98 -16.20 -6.38
C THR A 20 -11.76 -17.45 -6.77
N TRP A 21 -12.68 -17.93 -5.92
CA TRP A 21 -13.60 -19.01 -6.26
C TRP A 21 -14.68 -18.55 -7.25
N CYS A 22 -15.28 -17.38 -7.01
CA CYS A 22 -16.37 -16.84 -7.82
C CYS A 22 -15.88 -16.21 -9.15
N ASP A 23 -14.69 -15.62 -9.18
CA ASP A 23 -14.15 -14.93 -10.35
C ASP A 23 -12.69 -15.31 -10.60
N ARG A 24 -12.46 -16.60 -10.83
CA ARG A 24 -11.11 -17.17 -10.98
C ARG A 24 -10.33 -16.56 -12.15
N GLU A 25 -11.01 -16.10 -13.20
CA GLU A 25 -10.39 -15.52 -14.39
C GLU A 25 -9.65 -14.22 -14.05
N LEU A 26 -10.16 -13.42 -13.11
CA LEU A 26 -9.59 -12.14 -12.75
C LEU A 26 -8.18 -12.24 -12.12
N TYR A 27 -7.81 -13.39 -11.55
CA TYR A 27 -6.59 -13.54 -10.74
C TYR A 27 -5.55 -14.47 -11.38
N CYS A 28 -4.29 -14.06 -11.33
CA CYS A 28 -3.16 -14.87 -11.80
C CYS A 28 -2.66 -15.83 -10.70
N LEU A 29 -3.34 -16.97 -10.51
CA LEU A 29 -3.03 -17.95 -9.44
C LEU A 29 -1.65 -18.63 -9.53
N LYS A 30 -0.90 -18.41 -10.60
CA LYS A 30 0.49 -18.89 -10.75
C LYS A 30 1.53 -17.84 -10.35
N ALA A 31 1.07 -16.73 -9.78
CA ALA A 31 1.90 -15.70 -9.21
C ALA A 31 1.38 -15.31 -7.82
N SER A 32 2.28 -14.80 -6.99
CA SER A 32 1.96 -14.21 -5.69
C SER A 32 2.47 -12.79 -5.64
N VAL A 33 1.68 -11.88 -5.05
CA VAL A 33 2.12 -10.52 -4.72
C VAL A 33 3.10 -10.58 -3.55
N GLY A 34 4.08 -9.69 -3.58
CA GLY A 34 5.01 -9.51 -2.48
C GLY A 34 5.75 -8.17 -2.56
N ALA A 35 6.95 -8.15 -2.02
CA ALA A 35 7.88 -7.03 -2.09
C ALA A 35 9.30 -7.53 -2.41
N PRO A 36 10.10 -6.78 -3.20
CA PRO A 36 11.48 -7.14 -3.45
C PRO A 36 12.31 -7.03 -2.16
N PRO A 37 13.49 -7.68 -2.09
CA PRO A 37 14.47 -7.45 -1.04
C PRO A 37 14.81 -5.97 -0.83
N ASP A 38 14.78 -5.52 0.43
CA ASP A 38 15.17 -4.16 0.80
C ASP A 38 16.05 -4.12 2.07
N ILE A 39 16.41 -2.90 2.51
CA ILE A 39 17.34 -2.69 3.64
C ILE A 39 16.77 -3.22 4.97
N LEU A 40 15.44 -3.17 5.16
CA LEU A 40 14.76 -3.57 6.38
C LEU A 40 14.28 -5.03 6.33
N GLY A 41 13.98 -5.53 5.12
CA GLY A 41 13.63 -6.90 4.80
C GLY A 41 14.55 -7.45 3.70
N PRO A 42 15.78 -7.90 4.02
CA PRO A 42 16.78 -8.31 3.03
C PRO A 42 16.43 -9.59 2.26
N LEU A 43 15.40 -10.33 2.69
CA LEU A 43 14.89 -11.50 1.98
C LEU A 43 13.73 -11.17 1.04
N GLY A 44 13.24 -9.93 1.05
CA GLY A 44 11.96 -9.56 0.45
C GLY A 44 10.79 -10.22 1.18
N GLN A 45 9.62 -10.14 0.57
CA GLN A 45 8.39 -10.69 1.14
C GLN A 45 7.55 -11.36 0.07
N ASN A 46 6.91 -12.47 0.42
CA ASN A 46 5.89 -13.12 -0.39
C ASN A 46 4.61 -13.17 0.46
N TRP A 47 3.58 -12.45 0.04
CA TRP A 47 2.34 -12.30 0.81
C TRP A 47 1.30 -13.39 0.49
N GLY A 48 1.57 -14.25 -0.51
CA GLY A 48 0.68 -15.36 -0.86
C GLY A 48 -0.67 -14.92 -1.44
N LEU A 49 -0.75 -13.69 -1.98
CA LEU A 49 -1.96 -13.14 -2.59
C LEU A 49 -1.86 -13.25 -4.11
N PRO A 50 -2.79 -13.89 -4.84
CA PRO A 50 -2.74 -13.85 -6.29
C PRO A 50 -3.10 -12.44 -6.79
N PRO A 51 -2.30 -11.85 -7.68
CA PRO A 51 -2.60 -10.53 -8.23
C PRO A 51 -3.78 -10.60 -9.20
N MET A 52 -4.55 -9.51 -9.27
CA MET A 52 -5.50 -9.29 -10.37
C MET A 52 -4.73 -9.07 -11.68
N ASP A 53 -5.18 -9.67 -12.79
CA ASP A 53 -4.56 -9.46 -14.10
C ASP A 53 -4.86 -8.04 -14.64
N PRO A 54 -3.85 -7.17 -14.86
CA PRO A 54 -4.06 -5.81 -15.35
C PRO A 54 -4.76 -5.77 -16.72
N HIS A 55 -4.59 -6.78 -17.56
CA HIS A 55 -5.25 -6.87 -18.86
C HIS A 55 -6.75 -7.16 -18.71
N ILE A 56 -7.13 -7.94 -17.70
CA ILE A 56 -8.54 -8.25 -17.43
C ILE A 56 -9.23 -7.05 -16.78
N ILE A 57 -8.54 -6.33 -15.89
CA ILE A 57 -9.05 -5.07 -15.33
C ILE A 57 -9.42 -4.10 -16.46
N THR A 58 -8.53 -3.90 -17.43
CA THR A 58 -8.78 -3.00 -18.58
C THR A 58 -9.83 -3.57 -19.54
N ALA A 59 -9.79 -4.86 -19.86
CA ALA A 59 -10.78 -5.51 -20.73
C ALA A 59 -12.20 -5.47 -20.17
N ARG A 60 -12.35 -5.49 -18.84
CA ARG A 60 -13.62 -5.34 -18.13
C ARG A 60 -13.96 -3.87 -17.83
N ALA A 61 -13.34 -2.92 -18.52
CA ALA A 61 -13.56 -1.48 -18.37
C ALA A 61 -13.45 -1.00 -16.91
N TYR A 62 -12.51 -1.56 -16.16
CA TYR A 62 -12.23 -1.26 -14.76
C TYR A 62 -13.30 -1.67 -13.74
N GLU A 63 -14.33 -2.41 -14.15
CA GLU A 63 -15.44 -2.82 -13.29
C GLU A 63 -15.00 -3.46 -11.95
N PRO A 64 -14.02 -4.39 -11.92
CA PRO A 64 -13.57 -4.98 -10.65
C PRO A 64 -13.01 -3.96 -9.67
N PHE A 65 -12.27 -2.96 -10.15
CA PHE A 65 -11.71 -1.90 -9.33
C PHE A 65 -12.81 -0.93 -8.85
N ILE A 66 -13.75 -0.59 -9.72
CA ILE A 66 -14.89 0.27 -9.39
C ILE A 66 -15.75 -0.36 -8.27
N GLU A 67 -16.10 -1.63 -8.40
CA GLU A 67 -16.91 -2.34 -7.41
C GLU A 67 -16.17 -2.50 -6.07
N LEU A 68 -14.86 -2.75 -6.11
CA LEU A 68 -14.01 -2.79 -4.92
C LEU A 68 -14.06 -1.45 -4.15
N LEU A 69 -13.95 -0.32 -4.85
CA LEU A 69 -14.01 1.00 -4.23
C LEU A 69 -15.41 1.31 -3.68
N ARG A 70 -16.48 1.04 -4.43
CA ARG A 70 -17.86 1.23 -3.96
C ARG A 70 -18.15 0.47 -2.68
N ALA A 71 -17.76 -0.80 -2.63
CA ALA A 71 -17.94 -1.65 -1.45
C ALA A 71 -17.14 -1.15 -0.23
N ASN A 72 -16.00 -0.50 -0.45
CA ASN A 72 -15.10 -0.05 0.60
C ASN A 72 -15.28 1.43 1.02
N MET A 73 -15.86 2.26 0.16
CA MET A 73 -16.14 3.67 0.46
C MET A 73 -17.53 3.92 1.05
N GLN A 74 -18.44 2.93 1.00
CA GLN A 74 -19.73 3.08 1.67
C GLN A 74 -19.57 3.24 3.19
N ASN A 75 -20.36 4.15 3.76
CA ASN A 75 -20.50 4.37 5.21
C ASN A 75 -19.20 4.76 5.94
N CYS A 76 -18.18 5.25 5.24
CA CYS A 76 -16.98 5.84 5.83
C CYS A 76 -16.65 7.19 5.18
N GLY A 77 -15.96 8.07 5.91
CA GLY A 77 -15.51 9.36 5.38
C GLY A 77 -14.07 9.32 4.86
N ALA A 78 -13.32 8.25 5.16
CA ALA A 78 -11.97 8.05 4.66
C ALA A 78 -11.70 6.56 4.38
N LEU A 79 -10.87 6.31 3.38
CA LEU A 79 -10.37 4.99 3.02
C LEU A 79 -8.84 5.01 2.92
N ARG A 80 -8.17 4.11 3.65
CA ARG A 80 -6.76 3.77 3.44
C ARG A 80 -6.68 2.80 2.28
N ILE A 81 -5.78 3.05 1.34
CA ILE A 81 -5.35 2.06 0.35
C ILE A 81 -3.99 1.56 0.81
N ASP A 82 -3.97 0.31 1.25
CA ASP A 82 -2.76 -0.42 1.59
C ASP A 82 -1.90 -0.61 0.34
N HIS A 83 -0.59 -0.40 0.45
CA HIS A 83 0.35 -0.51 -0.65
C HIS A 83 -0.12 0.26 -1.91
N VAL A 84 -0.30 1.58 -1.80
CA VAL A 84 -0.92 2.40 -2.86
C VAL A 84 -0.15 2.38 -4.18
N MET A 85 1.13 1.97 -4.14
CA MET A 85 1.95 1.72 -5.33
C MET A 85 1.37 0.65 -6.24
N SER A 86 0.48 -0.22 -5.75
CA SER A 86 -0.26 -1.23 -6.52
C SER A 86 -0.99 -0.66 -7.73
N MET A 87 -1.42 0.61 -7.67
CA MET A 87 -2.05 1.29 -8.80
C MET A 87 -1.10 1.49 -9.99
N LEU A 88 0.21 1.47 -9.75
CA LEU A 88 1.25 1.61 -10.75
C LEU A 88 1.93 0.28 -11.08
N ARG A 89 2.28 -0.49 -10.05
CA ARG A 89 2.95 -1.77 -10.21
C ARG A 89 2.84 -2.63 -8.97
N LEU A 90 2.83 -3.94 -9.15
CA LEU A 90 2.99 -4.91 -8.09
C LEU A 90 4.22 -5.78 -8.34
N TRP A 91 4.90 -6.19 -7.28
CA TRP A 91 5.96 -7.19 -7.36
C TRP A 91 5.33 -8.57 -7.41
N TRP A 92 5.41 -9.23 -8.57
CA TRP A 92 4.88 -10.56 -8.80
C TRP A 92 5.99 -11.58 -8.68
N ILE A 93 5.75 -12.61 -7.87
CA ILE A 93 6.66 -13.72 -7.63
C ILE A 93 6.04 -14.97 -8.28
N PRO A 94 6.76 -15.73 -9.12
CA PRO A 94 6.26 -17.01 -9.63
C PRO A 94 5.87 -17.94 -8.48
N TYR A 95 4.75 -18.65 -8.63
CA TYR A 95 4.23 -19.49 -7.55
C TYR A 95 5.24 -20.56 -7.10
N GLY A 96 5.50 -20.61 -5.78
CA GLY A 96 6.46 -21.51 -5.16
C GLY A 96 7.89 -20.97 -5.04
N GLU A 97 8.18 -19.80 -5.63
CA GLU A 97 9.50 -19.18 -5.57
C GLU A 97 9.64 -18.18 -4.40
N THR A 98 10.89 -17.82 -4.10
CA THR A 98 11.25 -16.79 -3.12
C THR A 98 11.15 -15.38 -3.71
N ALA A 99 11.05 -14.37 -2.84
CA ALA A 99 10.73 -13.00 -3.25
C ALA A 99 11.79 -12.33 -4.15
N ASP A 100 13.04 -12.79 -4.10
CA ASP A 100 14.13 -12.35 -4.98
C ASP A 100 13.96 -12.78 -6.46
N GLN A 101 13.05 -13.73 -6.74
CA GLN A 101 12.73 -14.19 -8.10
C GLN A 101 11.59 -13.41 -8.76
N GLY A 102 11.05 -12.39 -8.09
CA GLY A 102 9.94 -11.61 -8.61
C GLY A 102 10.34 -10.56 -9.65
N ALA A 103 9.31 -9.91 -10.20
CA ALA A 103 9.45 -8.77 -11.09
C ALA A 103 8.27 -7.81 -10.92
N TYR A 104 8.48 -6.53 -11.25
CA TYR A 104 7.39 -5.58 -11.29
C TYR A 104 6.51 -5.79 -12.53
N VAL A 105 5.21 -5.95 -12.31
CA VAL A 105 4.17 -5.95 -13.34
C VAL A 105 3.38 -4.64 -13.23
N HIS A 106 3.22 -3.94 -14.35
CA HIS A 106 2.62 -2.61 -14.40
C HIS A 106 1.08 -2.64 -14.46
N TYR A 107 0.48 -1.64 -13.84
CA TYR A 107 -0.96 -1.34 -13.85
C TYR A 107 -1.21 0.05 -14.46
N PRO A 108 -2.40 0.29 -15.04
CA PRO A 108 -2.74 1.56 -15.71
C PRO A 108 -3.03 2.69 -14.71
N VAL A 109 -1.98 3.22 -14.07
CA VAL A 109 -2.06 4.15 -12.93
C VAL A 109 -2.91 5.39 -13.17
N ASP A 110 -2.86 5.97 -14.37
CA ASP A 110 -3.56 7.22 -14.65
C ASP A 110 -5.08 7.04 -14.67
N ASP A 111 -5.55 5.93 -15.25
CA ASP A 111 -6.96 5.58 -15.27
C ASP A 111 -7.42 5.16 -13.86
N LEU A 112 -6.62 4.36 -13.15
CA LEU A 112 -6.94 3.94 -11.79
C LEU A 112 -7.03 5.13 -10.82
N LEU A 113 -6.13 6.11 -10.90
CA LEU A 113 -6.19 7.32 -10.07
C LEU A 113 -7.40 8.20 -10.42
N SER A 114 -7.75 8.29 -11.71
CA SER A 114 -8.92 9.04 -12.16
C SER A 114 -10.21 8.41 -11.64
N ILE A 115 -10.33 7.09 -11.70
CA ILE A 115 -11.47 6.33 -11.17
C ILE A 115 -11.53 6.45 -9.65
N LEU A 116 -10.40 6.35 -8.96
CA LEU A 116 -10.31 6.51 -7.52
C LEU A 116 -10.81 7.89 -7.07
N ALA A 117 -10.37 8.96 -7.74
CA ALA A 117 -10.83 10.31 -7.46
C ALA A 117 -12.33 10.48 -7.74
N LEU A 118 -12.84 9.86 -8.80
CA LEU A 118 -14.26 9.87 -9.15
C LEU A 118 -15.11 9.18 -8.07
N GLU A 119 -14.77 7.96 -7.69
CA GLU A 119 -15.51 7.21 -6.66
C GLU A 119 -15.35 7.85 -5.27
N SER A 120 -14.17 8.40 -4.94
CA SER A 120 -13.93 9.21 -3.75
C SER A 120 -14.90 10.40 -3.67
N LYS A 121 -15.05 11.16 -4.76
CA LYS A 121 -15.98 12.29 -4.84
C LYS A 121 -17.43 11.85 -4.72
N ARG A 122 -17.83 10.76 -5.39
CA ARG A 122 -19.21 10.23 -5.36
C ARG A 122 -19.62 9.81 -3.96
N HIS A 123 -18.70 9.22 -3.19
CA HIS A 123 -18.95 8.75 -1.83
C HIS A 123 -18.65 9.80 -0.75
N ARG A 124 -18.06 10.95 -1.12
CA ARG A 124 -17.51 11.93 -0.17
C ARG A 124 -16.53 11.27 0.82
N CYS A 125 -15.70 10.37 0.30
CA CYS A 125 -14.75 9.56 1.06
C CYS A 125 -13.32 9.95 0.65
N MET A 126 -12.56 10.60 1.54
CA MET A 126 -11.19 10.99 1.24
C MET A 126 -10.25 9.77 1.22
N VAL A 127 -9.14 9.87 0.49
CA VAL A 127 -8.22 8.75 0.30
C VAL A 127 -6.88 9.04 0.96
N ILE A 128 -6.39 8.06 1.72
CA ILE A 128 -5.05 8.03 2.26
C ILE A 128 -4.33 6.84 1.63
N GLY A 129 -3.27 7.10 0.88
CA GLY A 129 -2.42 6.07 0.30
C GLY A 129 -1.31 5.74 1.28
N GLU A 130 -1.18 4.47 1.65
CA GLU A 130 0.03 4.02 2.33
C GLU A 130 1.16 3.91 1.30
N ASP A 131 2.09 4.87 1.38
CA ASP A 131 3.23 5.06 0.49
C ASP A 131 4.56 4.89 1.24
N LEU A 132 4.73 3.75 1.93
CA LEU A 132 5.97 3.38 2.61
C LEU A 132 6.79 2.40 1.75
N GLY A 133 8.07 2.24 2.11
CA GLY A 133 9.00 1.38 1.40
C GLY A 133 9.57 2.00 0.12
N THR A 134 9.74 1.18 -0.93
CA THR A 134 10.37 1.61 -2.18
C THR A 134 9.36 2.27 -3.11
N VAL A 135 9.07 3.56 -2.86
CA VAL A 135 8.11 4.34 -3.64
C VAL A 135 8.75 4.87 -4.93
N PRO A 136 8.21 4.55 -6.12
CA PRO A 136 8.68 5.10 -7.39
C PRO A 136 8.48 6.62 -7.43
N VAL A 137 9.51 7.37 -7.87
CA VAL A 137 9.42 8.85 -7.98
C VAL A 137 8.25 9.29 -8.87
N GLU A 138 7.93 8.49 -9.89
CA GLU A 138 6.82 8.75 -10.82
C GLU A 138 5.43 8.79 -10.15
N ILE A 139 5.21 8.03 -9.06
CA ILE A 139 3.88 7.97 -8.42
C ILE A 139 3.67 9.08 -7.40
N VAL A 140 4.75 9.60 -6.79
CA VAL A 140 4.67 10.63 -5.74
C VAL A 140 3.95 11.88 -6.22
N GLY A 141 4.29 12.35 -7.43
CA GLY A 141 3.65 13.51 -8.03
C GLY A 141 2.19 13.25 -8.37
N LYS A 142 1.90 12.07 -8.95
CA LYS A 142 0.56 11.65 -9.37
C LYS A 142 -0.41 11.54 -8.18
N LEU A 143 0.00 10.87 -7.10
CA LEU A 143 -0.80 10.75 -5.87
C LEU A 143 -1.14 12.13 -5.29
N ARG A 144 -0.13 13.02 -5.22
CA ARG A 144 -0.33 14.38 -4.71
C ARG A 144 -1.34 15.15 -5.55
N SER A 145 -1.16 15.18 -6.88
CA SER A 145 -2.06 15.90 -7.79
C SER A 145 -3.47 15.32 -7.83
N SER A 146 -3.62 14.03 -7.55
CA SER A 146 -4.92 13.35 -7.44
C SER A 146 -5.60 13.54 -6.07
N GLY A 147 -4.98 14.30 -5.16
CA GLY A 147 -5.55 14.58 -3.83
C GLY A 147 -5.44 13.42 -2.84
N VAL A 148 -4.60 12.41 -3.12
CA VAL A 148 -4.33 11.30 -2.20
C VAL A 148 -3.39 11.78 -1.10
N TYR A 149 -3.76 11.56 0.16
CA TYR A 149 -2.93 11.90 1.31
C TYR A 149 -1.86 10.84 1.50
N SER A 150 -0.63 11.29 1.73
CA SER A 150 0.53 10.41 2.01
C SER A 150 0.52 9.92 3.47
N TYR A 151 1.23 8.84 3.76
CA TYR A 151 1.43 8.31 5.11
C TYR A 151 2.84 8.67 5.61
N LYS A 152 2.93 9.24 6.82
CA LYS A 152 4.20 9.71 7.41
C LYS A 152 4.40 9.09 8.77
N VAL A 153 5.24 8.08 8.83
CA VAL A 153 5.59 7.36 10.07
C VAL A 153 6.81 8.02 10.69
N LEU A 154 6.69 8.48 11.94
CA LEU A 154 7.75 9.18 12.66
C LEU A 154 9.12 8.49 12.57
N TYR A 155 9.15 7.16 12.71
CA TYR A 155 10.39 6.37 12.70
C TYR A 155 11.18 6.45 11.38
N PHE A 156 10.52 6.79 10.28
CA PHE A 156 11.12 6.84 8.94
C PHE A 156 11.41 8.28 8.48
N GLU A 157 10.91 9.28 9.18
CA GLU A 157 11.08 10.69 8.84
C GLU A 157 12.40 11.25 9.40
N ASN A 158 13.51 10.58 9.06
CA ASN A 158 14.87 11.02 9.30
C ASN A 158 15.73 10.81 8.05
N ASP A 159 16.78 11.61 7.91
CA ASP A 159 17.75 11.44 6.83
C ASP A 159 18.78 10.34 7.13
N HIS A 160 19.71 10.15 6.19
CA HIS A 160 20.82 9.22 6.32
C HIS A 160 21.73 9.46 7.55
N GLU A 161 21.75 10.67 8.11
CA GLU A 161 22.49 11.03 9.33
C GLU A 161 21.63 10.91 10.60
N LYS A 162 20.40 10.39 10.49
CA LYS A 162 19.43 10.24 11.59
C LYS A 162 18.91 11.58 12.14
N THR A 163 19.00 12.64 11.35
CA THR A 163 18.35 13.92 11.68
C THR A 163 16.87 13.85 11.34
N PHE A 164 16.01 14.00 12.35
CA PHE A 164 14.56 13.95 12.17
C PHE A 164 14.01 15.20 11.48
N ARG A 165 13.01 15.01 10.62
CA ARG A 165 12.26 16.07 9.97
C ARG A 165 11.60 16.96 11.02
N SER A 166 11.75 18.28 10.87
CA SER A 166 11.03 19.24 11.70
C SER A 166 9.51 19.10 11.53
N PRO A 167 8.69 19.21 12.59
CA PRO A 167 7.23 19.13 12.48
C PRO A 167 6.63 20.07 11.42
N LYS A 168 7.21 21.27 11.25
CA LYS A 168 6.75 22.25 10.24
C LYS A 168 7.06 21.85 8.79
N ALA A 169 7.97 20.90 8.60
CA ALA A 169 8.40 20.42 7.29
C ALA A 169 7.66 19.14 6.85
N TYR A 170 6.70 18.64 7.65
CA TYR A 170 5.80 17.57 7.22
C TYR A 170 4.83 18.11 6.15
N PRO A 171 4.57 17.34 5.07
CA PRO A 171 3.62 17.77 4.05
C PRO A 171 2.21 17.93 4.62
N GLU A 172 1.53 19.03 4.28
CA GLU A 172 0.15 19.27 4.70
C GLU A 172 -0.81 18.16 4.24
N GLN A 173 -0.65 17.68 3.01
CA GLN A 173 -1.42 16.56 2.45
C GLN A 173 -0.84 15.20 2.88
N SER A 174 -0.77 14.98 4.19
CA SER A 174 -0.36 13.69 4.76
C SER A 174 -1.03 13.39 6.10
N MET A 175 -1.06 12.10 6.45
CA MET A 175 -1.39 11.62 7.80
C MET A 175 -0.08 11.28 8.52
N ALA A 176 0.18 11.96 9.64
CA ALA A 176 1.33 11.67 10.48
C ALA A 176 0.94 10.69 11.61
N VAL A 177 1.72 9.63 11.77
CA VAL A 177 1.57 8.63 12.82
C VAL A 177 2.90 8.36 13.52
N ALA A 178 2.84 7.93 14.77
CA ALA A 178 4.05 7.50 15.49
C ALA A 178 4.58 6.15 14.93
N ALA A 179 3.69 5.19 14.72
CA ALA A 179 3.96 3.83 14.27
C ALA A 179 2.74 3.29 13.48
N THR A 180 2.90 2.14 12.82
CA THR A 180 1.81 1.36 12.21
C THR A 180 1.58 0.07 12.99
N HIS A 181 0.60 -0.74 12.58
CA HIS A 181 0.37 -2.05 13.18
C HIS A 181 1.50 -3.06 12.87
N ASP A 182 2.29 -2.81 11.84
CA ASP A 182 3.45 -3.63 11.47
C ASP A 182 4.74 -3.23 12.20
N LEU A 183 4.69 -2.14 12.96
CA LEU A 183 5.85 -1.57 13.64
C LEU A 183 5.74 -1.70 15.15
N PRO A 184 6.87 -1.76 15.86
CA PRO A 184 6.85 -1.77 17.31
C PRO A 184 6.17 -0.50 17.84
N THR A 185 5.43 -0.66 18.93
CA THR A 185 4.91 0.46 19.71
C THR A 185 6.04 1.41 20.13
N LEU A 186 5.73 2.66 20.49
CA LEU A 186 6.73 3.65 20.94
C LEU A 186 7.64 3.10 22.05
N ARG A 187 7.07 2.36 23.01
CA ARG A 187 7.84 1.69 24.07
C ARG A 187 8.76 0.62 23.49
N GLY A 188 8.24 -0.26 22.63
CA GLY A 188 9.01 -1.32 22.00
C GLY A 188 10.18 -0.75 21.17
N TYR A 189 9.93 0.29 20.38
CA TYR A 189 10.95 0.98 19.61
C TYR A 189 12.06 1.54 20.52
N TRP A 190 11.68 2.24 21.60
CA TRP A 190 12.62 2.84 22.55
C TRP A 190 13.46 1.80 23.31
N GLU A 191 12.87 0.68 23.70
CA GLU A 191 13.55 -0.40 24.42
C GLU A 191 14.48 -1.21 23.49
N SER A 192 14.10 -1.40 22.22
CA SER A 192 14.94 -2.06 21.21
C SER A 192 16.24 -1.32 20.98
N GLY A 193 16.19 0.02 20.92
CA GLY A 193 17.38 0.86 20.79
C GLY A 193 18.31 0.83 22.00
N ARG A 194 17.83 0.39 23.17
CA ARG A 194 18.66 0.21 24.39
C ARG A 194 19.34 -1.15 24.46
N SER A 195 18.70 -2.19 23.93
CA SER A 195 19.18 -3.57 24.01
C SER A 195 20.05 -3.98 22.80
N ASN A 196 19.80 -3.41 21.62
CA ASN A 196 20.49 -3.72 20.37
C ASN A 196 21.10 -2.45 19.75
N ALA A 197 22.26 -2.03 20.25
CA ALA A 197 23.12 -1.10 19.53
C ALA A 197 23.72 -1.80 18.28
N GLY A 198 22.93 -1.99 17.23
CA GLY A 198 23.41 -2.55 15.96
C GLY A 198 22.39 -3.22 15.04
N GLN A 199 21.16 -3.49 15.48
CA GLN A 199 20.12 -4.07 14.61
C GLN A 199 18.87 -3.20 14.66
N ASN A 200 18.60 -2.50 13.55
CA ASN A 200 17.31 -1.88 13.32
C ASN A 200 16.25 -2.99 13.41
N PRO A 201 15.20 -2.85 14.25
CA PRO A 201 14.07 -3.75 14.16
C PRO A 201 13.47 -3.53 12.77
N GLY A 202 13.59 -4.56 11.91
CA GLY A 202 13.10 -4.51 10.54
C GLY A 202 11.66 -4.05 10.53
N ALA A 203 11.35 -3.05 9.72
CA ALA A 203 9.99 -2.82 9.31
C ALA A 203 9.57 -4.07 8.53
N VAL A 204 8.67 -4.87 9.09
CA VAL A 204 7.85 -5.72 8.25
C VAL A 204 6.86 -4.72 7.64
N SER A 205 7.06 -4.30 6.41
CA SER A 205 5.98 -3.63 5.66
C SER A 205 5.01 -4.73 5.25
N GLY A 206 3.77 -4.70 5.76
CA GLY A 206 2.72 -5.64 5.36
C GLY A 206 2.51 -5.71 3.85
#